data_AF-A0A9W7WWW8-F1
#
_entry.id   AF-A0A9W7WWW8-F1
#
_cell.length_a   1.000
_cell.length_b   1.000
_cell.length_c   1.000
_cell.angle_alpha   90.00
_cell.angle_beta   90.00
_cell.angle_gamma   90.00
#
_symmetry.space_group_name_H-M   'P 1'
#
loop_
_entity.id
_entity.type
_entity.pdbx_description
1 polymer ?
#
loop_
_entity_poly.entity_id
_entity_poly.type
_entity_poly.pdbx_seq_one_letter_code
_entity_poly.pdbx_strand_id
1 'polypeptide(L)'
;MAEASVSQDRFSCSICLDLLKDPVTIPCGHSYCMSCITDCWDQDDQKRVYSCPQCRQTFSPRPLLCKKRHNLTDATGRLQELICPQHDKLIEIYCRTDRCCICYLKYRQKINEKQKELQNLKALVKSQKRSAQTLVGDIFTELIRSIERSRSEVIKLIRDQEKTAVSRAEGLLKELEQEIDDLRRRDDEVEQLSHTDDHIHFLQSFQSLCVPPGSTASLSITVGSYLSFDDVEKSVSHLNEKLENFCREETEKIYERGIVSFIYSLEFTL
;
A
#
# COMPACT_ATOMS: atom_id res chain seq x y z
N MET A 1 16.92 15.18 39.08
CA MET A 1 16.67 14.34 40.26
C MET A 1 16.85 15.24 41.47
N ALA A 2 15.75 15.60 42.14
CA ALA A 2 15.81 16.37 43.39
C ALA A 2 15.62 15.36 44.52
N GLU A 3 16.67 15.15 45.31
CA GLU A 3 16.61 14.33 46.52
C GLU A 3 15.72 15.05 47.54
N ALA A 4 14.73 14.34 48.08
CA ALA A 4 13.98 14.83 49.22
C ALA A 4 14.91 14.82 50.44
N SER A 5 15.52 15.96 50.74
CA SER A 5 16.28 16.18 51.98
C SER A 5 15.32 16.12 53.17
N VAL A 6 15.16 14.95 53.76
CA VAL A 6 14.53 14.81 55.08
C VAL A 6 15.47 15.46 56.07
N SER A 7 15.07 16.59 56.64
CA SER A 7 15.86 17.30 57.65
C SER A 7 16.12 16.39 58.86
N GLN A 8 17.35 15.90 58.98
CA GLN A 8 17.80 15.05 60.11
C GLN A 8 17.59 15.74 61.47
N ASP A 9 17.56 17.07 61.49
CA ASP A 9 17.40 17.89 62.69
C ASP A 9 16.04 17.75 63.39
N ARG A 10 15.04 17.13 62.73
CA ARG A 10 13.71 16.95 63.34
C ARG A 10 13.60 15.78 64.32
N PHE A 11 14.61 14.91 64.39
CA PHE A 11 14.55 13.68 65.20
C PHE A 11 15.70 13.53 66.21
N SER A 12 16.49 14.57 66.44
CA SER A 12 17.59 14.58 67.42
C SER A 12 17.15 15.15 68.77
N CYS A 13 17.62 14.55 69.86
CA CYS A 13 17.47 15.08 71.21
C CYS A 13 18.47 16.22 71.45
N SER A 14 18.02 17.40 71.86
CA SER A 14 18.95 18.52 72.10
C SER A 14 19.74 18.43 73.42
N ILE A 15 19.58 17.35 74.19
CA ILE A 15 20.35 17.11 75.43
C ILE A 15 21.55 16.21 75.13
N CYS A 16 21.33 15.05 74.51
CA CYS A 16 22.40 14.11 74.17
C CYS A 16 22.91 14.25 72.73
N LEU A 17 22.26 15.07 71.90
CA LEU A 17 22.56 15.33 70.48
C LEU A 17 22.42 14.11 69.54
N ASP A 18 21.93 12.98 70.06
CA ASP A 18 21.64 11.75 69.29
C ASP A 18 20.17 11.68 68.84
N LEU A 19 19.84 10.70 67.99
CA LEU A 19 18.46 10.32 67.67
C LEU A 19 17.65 10.02 68.93
N LEU A 20 16.42 10.52 68.97
CA LEU A 20 15.51 10.38 70.11
C LEU A 20 15.25 8.89 70.45
N LYS A 21 15.66 8.46 71.64
CA LYS A 21 15.34 7.15 72.23
C LYS A 21 14.19 7.32 73.22
N ASP A 22 13.10 6.58 73.02
CA ASP A 22 11.85 6.75 73.77
C ASP A 22 11.42 8.24 73.85
N PRO A 23 11.08 8.87 72.70
CA PRO A 23 10.78 10.30 72.66
C PRO A 23 9.60 10.65 73.56
N VAL A 24 9.78 11.70 74.35
CA VAL A 24 8.71 12.36 75.11
C VAL A 24 8.62 13.81 74.70
N THR A 25 7.39 14.29 74.49
CA THR A 25 7.11 15.69 74.20
C THR A 25 6.61 16.37 75.48
N ILE A 26 7.32 17.39 75.95
CA ILE A 26 6.89 18.20 77.12
C ILE A 26 5.90 19.29 76.69
N PRO A 27 5.18 19.96 77.60
CA PRO A 27 4.06 20.85 77.24
C PRO A 27 4.41 22.01 76.30
N CYS A 28 5.67 22.48 76.27
CA CYS A 28 6.11 23.49 75.31
C CYS A 28 6.34 22.95 73.88
N GLY A 29 6.06 21.67 73.61
CA GLY A 29 6.18 21.04 72.30
C GLY A 29 7.58 20.48 71.96
N HIS A 30 8.58 20.75 72.79
CA HIS A 30 9.93 20.21 72.61
C HIS A 30 9.99 18.73 72.98
N SER A 31 10.78 17.95 72.24
CA SER A 31 10.89 16.51 72.42
C SER A 31 12.32 16.08 72.77
N TYR A 32 12.42 15.17 73.73
CA TYR A 32 13.69 14.67 74.26
C TYR A 32 13.62 13.16 74.46
N CYS A 33 14.78 12.51 74.62
CA CYS A 33 14.81 11.15 75.15
C CYS A 33 14.22 11.16 76.57
N MET A 34 13.39 10.18 76.90
CA MET A 34 12.78 10.05 78.23
C MET A 34 13.82 10.13 79.36
N SER A 35 14.94 9.44 79.21
CA SER A 35 16.03 9.46 80.20
C SER A 35 16.66 10.85 80.31
N CYS A 36 17.02 11.46 79.18
CA CYS A 36 17.71 12.74 79.16
C CYS A 36 16.92 13.87 79.84
N ILE A 37 15.62 13.97 79.61
CA ILE A 37 14.80 15.01 80.25
C ILE A 37 14.51 14.70 81.72
N THR A 38 14.43 13.42 82.09
CA THR A 38 14.28 12.98 83.48
C THR A 38 15.53 13.34 84.28
N ASP A 39 16.71 12.94 83.79
CA ASP A 39 17.99 13.24 84.43
C ASP A 39 18.22 14.75 84.55
N CYS A 40 17.84 15.52 83.52
CA CYS A 40 17.96 16.98 83.54
C CYS A 40 17.10 17.63 84.64
N TRP A 41 15.93 17.08 84.93
CA TRP A 41 15.04 17.60 85.98
C TRP A 41 15.41 17.11 87.38
N ASP A 42 15.98 15.91 87.49
CA ASP A 42 16.39 15.32 88.77
C ASP A 42 17.64 16.00 89.35
N GLN A 43 18.42 16.74 88.54
CA GLN A 43 19.60 17.48 88.98
C GLN A 43 19.29 18.75 89.81
N ASP A 44 18.07 19.33 89.74
CA ASP A 44 17.71 20.61 90.40
C ASP A 44 16.45 20.47 91.30
N ASP A 45 16.25 19.28 91.88
CA ASP A 45 15.02 18.85 92.59
C ASP A 45 14.70 19.67 93.87
N GLN A 46 15.64 20.50 94.33
CA GLN A 46 15.46 21.38 95.50
C GLN A 46 14.55 22.59 95.23
N LYS A 47 14.34 23.00 93.97
CA LYS A 47 13.57 24.22 93.64
C LYS A 47 12.12 23.98 93.25
N ARG A 48 11.68 22.73 93.05
CA ARG A 48 10.32 22.35 92.59
C ARG A 48 9.83 23.08 91.31
N VAL A 49 10.75 23.67 90.55
CA VAL A 49 10.48 24.38 89.28
C VAL A 49 11.27 23.68 88.18
N TYR A 50 10.58 23.15 87.18
CA TYR A 50 11.17 22.35 86.11
C TYR A 50 11.25 23.18 84.83
N SER A 51 12.42 23.27 84.21
CA SER A 51 12.61 24.10 83.02
C SER A 51 12.84 23.27 81.76
N CYS A 52 12.34 23.73 80.61
CA CYS A 52 12.67 23.18 79.31
C CYS A 52 14.12 23.52 78.92
N PRO A 53 14.99 22.54 78.58
CA PRO A 53 16.36 22.82 78.15
C PRO A 53 16.49 23.70 76.90
N GLN A 54 15.52 23.63 75.98
CA GLN A 54 15.55 24.38 74.72
C GLN A 54 15.01 25.81 74.84
N CYS A 55 13.84 26.02 75.48
CA CYS A 55 13.19 27.32 75.53
C CYS A 55 13.12 27.97 76.92
N ARG A 56 13.62 27.28 77.94
CA ARG A 56 13.63 27.73 79.35
C ARG A 56 12.25 28.02 79.96
N GLN A 57 11.17 27.61 79.29
CA GLN A 57 9.83 27.66 79.88
C GLN A 57 9.79 26.78 81.14
N THR A 58 9.25 27.34 82.22
CA THR A 58 9.17 26.69 83.53
C THR A 58 7.81 26.03 83.75
N PHE A 59 7.79 24.96 84.55
CA PHE A 59 6.61 24.18 84.88
C PHE A 59 6.59 23.84 86.39
N SER A 60 5.42 23.99 87.01
CA SER A 60 5.12 23.55 88.37
C SER A 60 3.62 23.20 88.46
N PRO A 61 3.21 21.95 88.71
CA PRO A 61 3.99 20.77 89.08
C PRO A 61 4.79 20.15 87.91
N ARG A 62 5.60 19.11 88.19
CA ARG A 62 6.39 18.38 87.18
C ARG A 62 5.49 17.85 86.05
N PRO A 63 5.79 18.14 84.77
CA PRO A 63 5.00 17.61 83.67
C PRO A 63 5.02 16.07 83.61
N LEU A 64 3.88 15.47 83.30
CA LEU A 64 3.79 14.03 83.06
C LEU A 64 4.43 13.69 81.71
N LEU A 65 5.46 12.85 81.75
CA LEU A 65 6.13 12.35 80.55
C LEU A 65 5.44 11.06 80.09
N CYS A 66 4.55 11.16 79.10
CA CYS A 66 3.89 9.99 78.52
C CYS A 66 4.69 9.49 77.30
N LYS A 67 5.05 8.19 77.28
CA LYS A 67 5.61 7.56 76.07
C LYS A 67 4.56 7.59 74.97
N LYS A 68 4.82 8.29 73.87
CA LYS A 68 4.01 8.12 72.66
C LYS A 68 4.39 6.76 72.05
N ARG A 69 3.54 5.75 72.23
CA ARG A 69 3.67 4.49 71.49
C ARG A 69 3.35 4.77 70.02
N HIS A 70 4.37 4.89 69.20
CA HIS A 70 4.20 4.91 67.75
C HIS A 70 4.05 3.46 67.26
N ASN A 71 2.92 3.12 66.63
CA ASN A 71 2.78 1.87 65.89
C ASN A 71 3.67 1.98 64.65
N LEU A 72 4.84 1.31 64.68
CA LEU A 72 5.65 1.09 63.49
C LEU A 72 4.85 0.15 62.58
N THR A 73 4.21 0.68 61.55
CA THR A 73 3.68 -0.15 60.45
C THR A 73 4.86 -0.71 59.69
N ASP A 74 4.82 -2.01 59.40
CA ASP A 74 5.87 -2.71 58.67
C ASP A 74 6.14 -2.00 57.33
N ALA A 75 7.33 -1.44 57.18
CA ALA A 75 7.75 -0.77 55.95
C ALA A 75 7.80 -1.76 54.75
N THR A 76 7.86 -3.06 55.04
CA THR A 76 7.99 -4.14 54.05
C THR A 76 6.68 -4.42 53.30
N GLY A 77 5.52 -4.34 53.97
CA GLY A 77 4.22 -4.56 53.32
C GLY A 77 3.91 -3.57 52.19
N ARG A 78 4.23 -2.28 52.40
CA ARG A 78 4.04 -1.24 51.36
C ARG A 78 5.00 -1.38 50.17
N LEU A 79 6.13 -2.08 50.35
CA LEU A 79 7.09 -2.33 49.27
C LEU A 79 6.64 -3.49 48.36
N GLN A 80 5.97 -4.50 48.91
CA GLN A 80 5.46 -5.65 48.14
C GLN A 80 4.38 -5.24 47.13
N GLU A 81 3.57 -4.22 47.45
CA GLU A 81 2.57 -3.64 46.54
C GLU A 81 3.16 -2.90 45.34
N LEU A 82 4.45 -2.55 45.39
CA LEU A 82 5.17 -1.85 44.32
C LEU A 82 5.91 -2.80 43.37
N ILE A 83 5.77 -4.11 43.55
CA ILE A 83 6.41 -5.13 42.71
C ILE A 83 5.38 -5.74 41.77
N CYS A 84 5.73 -5.78 40.48
CA CYS A 84 4.92 -6.41 39.46
C CYS A 84 4.90 -7.93 39.65
N PRO A 85 3.73 -8.54 39.85
CA PRO A 85 3.64 -9.96 40.16
C PRO A 85 4.04 -10.87 38.98
N GLN A 86 4.01 -10.37 37.74
CA GLN A 86 4.36 -11.15 36.56
C GLN A 86 5.87 -11.17 36.26
N HIS A 87 6.60 -10.16 36.72
CA HIS A 87 7.99 -9.95 36.29
C HIS A 87 8.97 -9.74 37.44
N ASP A 88 8.48 -9.67 38.69
CA ASP A 88 9.28 -9.40 39.89
C ASP A 88 10.15 -8.13 39.73
N LYS A 89 9.52 -7.06 39.24
CA LYS A 89 10.15 -5.75 38.99
C LYS A 89 9.28 -4.63 39.51
N LEU A 90 9.91 -3.53 39.90
CA LEU A 90 9.23 -2.34 40.38
C LEU A 90 8.24 -1.79 39.34
N ILE A 91 7.11 -1.34 39.84
CA ILE A 91 6.02 -0.74 39.09
C ILE A 91 6.22 0.77 39.06
N GLU A 92 6.98 1.25 38.07
CA GLU A 92 7.46 2.64 38.01
C GLU A 92 6.74 3.50 36.96
N ILE A 93 5.95 2.89 36.06
CA ILE A 93 5.39 3.56 34.88
C ILE A 93 3.85 3.60 34.98
N TYR A 94 3.24 4.77 34.86
CA TYR A 94 1.78 4.89 34.77
C TYR A 94 1.29 4.75 33.32
N CYS A 95 0.53 3.70 33.03
CA CYS A 95 -0.08 3.49 31.71
C CYS A 95 -1.43 4.20 31.62
N ARG A 96 -1.55 5.22 30.76
CA ARG A 96 -2.81 5.97 30.58
C ARG A 96 -3.93 5.12 29.97
N THR A 97 -3.60 4.22 29.04
CA THR A 97 -4.57 3.35 28.36
C THR A 97 -5.22 2.37 29.33
N ASP A 98 -4.41 1.73 30.17
CA ASP A 98 -4.88 0.73 31.13
C ASP A 98 -5.23 1.32 32.50
N ARG A 99 -4.99 2.62 32.69
CA ARG A 99 -5.20 3.37 33.94
C ARG A 99 -4.60 2.68 35.18
N CYS A 100 -3.41 2.11 35.05
CA CYS A 100 -2.71 1.45 36.13
C CYS A 100 -1.19 1.65 36.03
N CYS A 101 -0.50 1.49 37.16
CA CYS A 101 0.95 1.45 37.19
C CYS A 101 1.42 0.06 36.69
N ILE A 102 2.45 0.05 35.85
CA ILE A 102 3.07 -1.14 35.25
C ILE A 102 4.60 -1.10 35.41
N CYS A 103 5.26 -2.26 35.32
CA CYS A 103 6.72 -2.32 35.27
C CYS A 103 7.23 -2.11 33.83
N TYR A 104 8.53 -1.80 33.72
CA TYR A 104 9.21 -1.63 32.44
C TYR A 104 9.09 -2.85 31.50
N LEU A 105 9.12 -4.08 32.05
CA LEU A 105 9.04 -5.30 31.24
C LEU A 105 7.65 -5.47 30.61
N LYS A 106 6.58 -5.18 31.35
CA LYS A 106 5.20 -5.17 30.81
C LYS A 106 5.02 -4.09 29.75
N TYR A 107 5.61 -2.91 29.93
CA TYR A 107 5.61 -1.87 28.91
C TYR A 107 6.35 -2.30 27.63
N ARG A 108 7.52 -2.94 27.78
CA ARG A 108 8.29 -3.48 26.66
C ARG A 108 7.56 -4.59 25.91
N GLN A 109 6.84 -5.47 26.62
CA GLN A 109 5.98 -6.49 26.00
C GLN A 109 4.91 -5.86 25.10
N LYS A 110 4.20 -4.83 25.60
CA LYS A 110 3.23 -4.09 24.78
C LYS A 110 3.83 -3.46 23.53
N ILE A 111 5.04 -2.89 23.63
CA ILE A 111 5.73 -2.34 22.46
C ILE A 111 5.95 -3.44 21.43
N ASN A 112 6.46 -4.60 21.85
CA ASN A 112 6.71 -5.72 20.94
C ASN A 112 5.42 -6.27 20.32
N GLU A 113 4.34 -6.36 21.10
CA GLU A 113 3.01 -6.76 20.61
C GLU A 113 2.50 -5.77 19.54
N LYS A 114 2.56 -4.47 19.82
CA LYS A 114 2.17 -3.43 18.86
C LYS A 114 3.06 -3.39 17.63
N GLN A 115 4.36 -3.67 17.76
CA GLN A 115 5.25 -3.83 16.62
C GLN A 115 4.85 -5.03 15.76
N LYS A 116 4.46 -6.16 16.37
CA LYS A 116 3.99 -7.34 15.63
C LYS A 116 2.66 -7.08 14.93
N GLU A 117 1.70 -6.45 15.60
CA GLU A 117 0.44 -6.00 14.99
C GLU A 117 0.69 -5.09 13.78
N LEU A 118 1.59 -4.10 13.93
CA LEU A 118 1.96 -3.19 12.85
C LEU A 118 2.59 -3.92 11.66
N GLN A 119 3.47 -4.89 11.89
CA GLN A 119 4.08 -5.67 10.81
C GLN A 119 3.05 -6.53 10.08
N ASN A 120 2.14 -7.17 10.81
CA ASN A 120 1.05 -7.94 10.23
C ASN A 120 0.13 -7.07 9.37
N LEU A 121 -0.27 -5.90 9.88
CA LEU A 121 -1.11 -4.97 9.14
C LEU A 121 -0.40 -4.46 7.88
N LYS A 122 0.89 -4.12 7.98
CA LYS A 122 1.72 -3.75 6.81
C LYS A 122 1.79 -4.87 5.77
N ALA A 123 1.92 -6.12 6.19
CA ALA A 123 1.95 -7.26 5.29
C ALA A 123 0.60 -7.44 4.57
N LEU A 124 -0.51 -7.33 5.31
CA LEU A 124 -1.86 -7.43 4.77
C LEU A 124 -2.15 -6.34 3.73
N VAL A 125 -1.82 -5.09 4.04
CA VAL A 125 -1.98 -3.96 3.10
C VAL A 125 -1.13 -4.19 1.84
N LYS A 126 0.10 -4.69 1.99
CA LYS A 126 0.96 -5.02 0.84
C LYS A 126 0.38 -6.15 -0.01
N SER A 127 -0.14 -7.21 0.59
CA SER A 127 -0.75 -8.32 -0.17
C SER A 127 -2.02 -7.89 -0.87
N GLN A 128 -2.86 -7.08 -0.23
CA GLN A 128 -4.07 -6.54 -0.84
C GLN A 128 -3.72 -5.65 -2.04
N LYS A 129 -2.71 -4.78 -1.91
CA LYS A 129 -2.20 -3.96 -3.02
C LYS A 129 -1.73 -4.83 -4.20
N ARG A 130 -0.94 -5.88 -3.93
CA ARG A 130 -0.47 -6.81 -4.97
C ARG A 130 -1.62 -7.54 -5.64
N SER A 131 -2.56 -8.07 -4.86
CA SER A 131 -3.73 -8.78 -5.38
C SER A 131 -4.59 -7.91 -6.29
N ALA A 132 -4.83 -6.64 -5.89
CA ALA A 132 -5.56 -5.68 -6.72
C ALA A 132 -4.81 -5.38 -8.04
N GLN A 133 -3.48 -5.23 -7.98
CA GLN A 133 -2.65 -5.01 -9.17
C GLN A 133 -2.66 -6.21 -10.12
N THR A 134 -2.58 -7.44 -9.60
CA THR A 134 -2.64 -8.66 -10.42
C THR A 134 -3.99 -8.80 -11.13
N LEU A 135 -5.10 -8.62 -10.41
CA LEU A 135 -6.45 -8.79 -10.97
C LEU A 135 -6.72 -7.79 -12.12
N VAL A 136 -6.30 -6.54 -11.94
CA VAL A 136 -6.37 -5.52 -13.01
C VAL A 136 -5.46 -5.91 -14.18
N GLY A 137 -4.22 -6.34 -13.90
CA GLY A 137 -3.26 -6.75 -14.93
C GLY A 137 -3.73 -7.92 -15.78
N ASP A 138 -4.31 -8.95 -15.17
CA ASP A 138 -4.78 -10.15 -15.87
C ASP A 138 -5.92 -9.83 -16.85
N ILE A 139 -6.86 -8.97 -16.45
CA ILE A 139 -7.98 -8.52 -17.29
C ILE A 139 -7.46 -7.75 -18.51
N PHE A 140 -6.57 -6.77 -18.29
CA PHE A 140 -6.00 -6.00 -19.41
C PHE A 140 -5.16 -6.87 -20.35
N THR A 141 -4.47 -7.88 -19.81
CA THR A 141 -3.71 -8.82 -20.63
C THR A 141 -4.63 -9.61 -21.56
N GLU A 142 -5.80 -10.07 -21.09
CA GLU A 142 -6.74 -10.80 -21.95
C GLU A 142 -7.41 -9.89 -22.99
N LEU A 143 -7.70 -8.63 -22.63
CA LEU A 143 -8.21 -7.62 -23.59
C LEU A 143 -7.21 -7.39 -24.73
N ILE A 144 -5.93 -7.22 -24.42
CA ILE A 144 -4.86 -7.06 -25.43
C ILE A 144 -4.82 -8.28 -26.35
N ARG A 145 -4.83 -9.50 -25.80
CA ARG A 145 -4.86 -10.73 -26.61
C ARG A 145 -6.07 -10.81 -27.53
N SER A 146 -7.23 -10.36 -27.07
CA SER A 146 -8.45 -10.32 -27.90
C SER A 146 -8.31 -9.37 -29.08
N ILE A 147 -7.77 -8.16 -28.84
CA ILE A 147 -7.51 -7.17 -29.89
C ILE A 147 -6.48 -7.70 -30.89
N GLU A 148 -5.42 -8.35 -30.43
CA GLU A 148 -4.40 -8.95 -31.29
C GLU A 148 -4.94 -10.08 -32.18
N ARG A 149 -5.86 -10.92 -31.65
CA ARG A 149 -6.57 -11.93 -32.45
C ARG A 149 -7.40 -11.27 -33.54
N SER A 150 -8.24 -10.30 -33.19
CA SER A 150 -9.09 -9.58 -34.15
C SER A 150 -8.25 -8.89 -35.24
N ARG A 151 -7.15 -8.23 -34.87
CA ARG A 151 -6.19 -7.66 -35.82
C ARG A 151 -5.67 -8.70 -36.81
N SER A 152 -5.32 -9.88 -36.33
CA SER A 152 -4.78 -10.96 -37.17
C SER A 152 -5.84 -11.48 -38.16
N GLU A 153 -7.10 -11.56 -37.74
CA GLU A 153 -8.23 -11.94 -38.59
C GLU A 153 -8.46 -10.93 -39.72
N VAL A 154 -8.49 -9.63 -39.40
CA VAL A 154 -8.66 -8.56 -40.40
C VAL A 154 -7.51 -8.57 -41.42
N ILE A 155 -6.25 -8.69 -40.96
CA ILE A 155 -5.09 -8.79 -41.86
C ILE A 155 -5.21 -10.00 -42.80
N LYS A 156 -5.66 -11.14 -42.27
CA LYS A 156 -5.82 -12.35 -43.08
C LYS A 156 -6.89 -12.16 -44.16
N LEU A 157 -8.04 -11.59 -43.81
CA LEU A 157 -9.12 -11.32 -44.76
C LEU A 157 -8.68 -10.38 -45.90
N ILE A 158 -7.97 -9.30 -45.58
CA ILE A 158 -7.44 -8.37 -46.58
C ILE A 158 -6.47 -9.10 -47.53
N ARG A 159 -5.55 -9.90 -46.99
CA ARG A 159 -4.60 -10.68 -47.80
C ARG A 159 -5.28 -11.71 -48.69
N ASP A 160 -6.30 -12.40 -48.19
CA ASP A 160 -7.05 -13.39 -48.97
C ASP A 160 -7.82 -12.71 -50.12
N GLN A 161 -8.40 -11.53 -49.86
CA GLN A 161 -9.08 -10.72 -50.88
C GLN A 161 -8.10 -10.18 -51.93
N GLU A 162 -6.95 -9.65 -51.50
CA GLU A 162 -5.88 -9.18 -52.37
C GLU A 162 -5.37 -10.31 -53.28
N LYS A 163 -5.02 -11.46 -52.70
CA LYS A 163 -4.56 -12.62 -53.46
C LYS A 163 -5.58 -13.06 -54.52
N THR A 164 -6.86 -13.06 -54.18
CA THR A 164 -7.91 -13.44 -55.12
C THR A 164 -8.04 -12.42 -56.26
N ALA A 165 -7.94 -11.11 -55.96
CA ALA A 165 -7.95 -10.07 -56.97
C ALA A 165 -6.73 -10.15 -57.89
N VAL A 166 -5.55 -10.37 -57.32
CA VAL A 166 -4.29 -10.54 -58.06
C VAL A 166 -4.35 -11.76 -58.99
N SER A 167 -4.75 -12.93 -58.50
CA SER A 167 -4.84 -14.13 -59.35
C SER A 167 -5.85 -13.98 -60.50
N ARG A 168 -6.92 -13.20 -60.33
CA ARG A 168 -7.83 -12.85 -61.44
C ARG A 168 -7.14 -11.97 -62.48
N ALA A 169 -6.43 -10.93 -62.03
CA ALA A 169 -5.70 -10.03 -62.93
C ALA A 169 -4.58 -10.76 -63.68
N GLU A 170 -3.83 -11.62 -63.00
CA GLU A 170 -2.80 -12.47 -63.62
C GLU A 170 -3.38 -13.41 -64.69
N GLY A 171 -4.58 -13.97 -64.45
CA GLY A 171 -5.29 -14.77 -65.45
C GLY A 171 -5.62 -13.98 -66.72
N LEU A 172 -6.14 -12.76 -66.57
CA LEU A 172 -6.44 -11.86 -67.69
C LEU A 172 -5.18 -11.43 -68.45
N LEU A 173 -4.09 -11.16 -67.74
CA LEU A 173 -2.81 -10.83 -68.37
C LEU A 173 -2.31 -11.99 -69.23
N LYS A 174 -2.39 -13.22 -68.72
CA LYS A 174 -1.99 -14.42 -69.47
C LYS A 174 -2.85 -14.66 -70.71
N GLU A 175 -4.15 -14.43 -70.61
CA GLU A 175 -5.05 -14.52 -71.77
C GLU A 175 -4.69 -13.48 -72.85
N LEU A 176 -4.40 -12.24 -72.44
CA LEU A 176 -4.01 -11.17 -73.35
C LEU A 176 -2.64 -11.42 -74.00
N GLU A 177 -1.66 -11.92 -73.23
CA GLU A 177 -0.35 -12.33 -73.77
C GLU A 177 -0.49 -13.40 -74.85
N GLN A 178 -1.32 -14.42 -74.59
CA GLN A 178 -1.60 -15.48 -75.56
C GLN A 178 -2.28 -14.94 -76.83
N GLU A 179 -3.25 -14.02 -76.68
CA GLU A 179 -3.91 -13.37 -77.82
C GLU A 179 -2.92 -12.55 -78.67
N ILE A 180 -2.01 -11.80 -78.04
CA ILE A 180 -0.95 -11.06 -78.73
C ILE A 180 -0.02 -12.01 -79.49
N ASP A 181 0.38 -13.12 -78.89
CA ASP A 181 1.28 -14.08 -79.54
C ASP A 181 0.61 -14.80 -80.72
N ASP A 182 -0.68 -15.14 -80.61
CA ASP A 182 -1.44 -15.72 -81.72
C ASP A 182 -1.72 -14.70 -82.84
N LEU A 183 -1.89 -13.42 -82.49
CA LEU A 183 -1.97 -12.33 -83.47
C LEU A 183 -0.63 -12.13 -84.20
N ARG A 184 0.50 -12.12 -83.48
CA ARG A 184 1.85 -12.02 -84.08
C ARG A 184 2.15 -13.18 -85.03
N ARG A 185 1.81 -14.42 -84.65
CA ARG A 185 2.01 -15.58 -85.54
C ARG A 185 1.23 -15.43 -86.85
N ARG A 186 -0.01 -14.95 -86.79
CA ARG A 186 -0.82 -14.71 -88.00
C ARG A 186 -0.30 -13.54 -88.82
N ASP A 187 0.22 -12.51 -88.19
CA ASP A 187 0.86 -11.37 -88.87
C ASP A 187 2.06 -11.86 -89.70
N ASP A 188 2.94 -12.69 -89.10
CA ASP A 188 4.07 -13.31 -89.80
C ASP A 188 3.60 -14.18 -90.99
N GLU A 189 2.55 -15.00 -90.81
CA GLU A 189 1.97 -15.83 -91.88
C GLU A 189 1.40 -15.00 -93.04
N VAL A 190 0.72 -13.89 -92.73
CA VAL A 190 0.18 -12.96 -93.72
C VAL A 190 1.31 -12.23 -94.45
N GLU A 191 2.36 -11.80 -93.73
CA GLU A 191 3.53 -11.17 -94.33
C GLU A 191 4.21 -12.12 -95.32
N GLN A 192 4.41 -13.40 -94.96
CA GLN A 192 4.97 -14.41 -95.88
C GLN A 192 4.10 -14.62 -97.12
N LEU A 193 2.78 -14.73 -96.96
CA LEU A 193 1.85 -14.92 -98.09
C LEU A 193 1.87 -13.72 -99.05
N SER A 194 2.04 -12.49 -98.54
CA SER A 194 2.09 -11.28 -99.37
C SER A 194 3.26 -11.25 -100.38
N HIS A 195 4.32 -12.01 -100.09
CA HIS A 195 5.50 -12.14 -100.95
C HIS A 195 5.41 -13.30 -101.96
N THR A 196 4.28 -14.03 -102.02
CA THR A 196 4.12 -15.20 -102.90
C THR A 196 3.52 -14.78 -104.27
N ASP A 197 4.17 -15.18 -105.37
CA ASP A 197 3.68 -14.90 -106.74
C ASP A 197 2.54 -15.84 -107.22
N ASP A 198 2.16 -16.83 -106.41
CA ASP A 198 1.04 -17.76 -106.69
C ASP A 198 -0.28 -17.21 -106.10
N HIS A 199 -1.04 -16.51 -106.94
CA HIS A 199 -2.31 -15.91 -106.56
C HIS A 199 -3.40 -16.94 -106.20
N ILE A 200 -3.31 -18.19 -106.65
CA ILE A 200 -4.28 -19.24 -106.29
C ILE A 200 -4.00 -19.72 -104.86
N HIS A 201 -2.72 -19.96 -104.53
CA HIS A 201 -2.30 -20.31 -103.18
C HIS A 201 -2.61 -19.19 -102.17
N PHE A 202 -2.40 -17.93 -102.57
CA PHE A 202 -2.77 -16.76 -101.76
C PHE A 202 -4.27 -16.77 -101.41
N LEU A 203 -5.15 -16.90 -102.41
CA LEU A 203 -6.60 -16.87 -102.19
C LEU A 203 -7.10 -18.01 -101.30
N GLN A 204 -6.54 -19.22 -101.45
CA GLN A 204 -6.90 -20.37 -100.62
C GLN A 204 -6.43 -20.22 -99.16
N SER A 205 -5.21 -19.73 -98.96
CA SER A 205 -4.61 -19.59 -97.62
C SER A 205 -5.18 -18.39 -96.86
N PHE A 206 -5.36 -17.25 -97.54
CA PHE A 206 -5.90 -16.03 -96.95
C PHE A 206 -7.32 -16.23 -96.41
N GLN A 207 -8.16 -16.99 -97.11
CA GLN A 207 -9.54 -17.28 -96.68
C GLN A 207 -9.60 -18.04 -95.35
N SER A 208 -8.58 -18.84 -95.03
CA SER A 208 -8.48 -19.56 -93.75
C SER A 208 -8.04 -18.65 -92.59
N LEU A 209 -7.29 -17.58 -92.88
CA LEU A 209 -6.76 -16.61 -91.90
C LEU A 209 -7.77 -15.52 -91.52
N CYS A 210 -8.80 -15.28 -92.35
CA CYS A 210 -9.85 -14.28 -92.09
C CYS A 210 -10.77 -14.60 -90.92
N VAL A 211 -10.65 -15.78 -90.29
CA VAL A 211 -11.41 -16.13 -89.09
C VAL A 211 -10.56 -15.78 -87.86
N PRO A 212 -10.91 -14.75 -87.07
CA PRO A 212 -10.22 -14.53 -85.81
C PRO A 212 -10.45 -15.72 -84.87
N PRO A 213 -9.44 -16.15 -84.08
CA PRO A 213 -9.67 -17.00 -82.92
C PRO A 213 -10.75 -16.32 -82.09
N GLY A 214 -11.73 -17.10 -81.62
CA GLY A 214 -12.94 -16.58 -80.97
C GLY A 214 -12.61 -15.51 -79.95
N SER A 215 -12.83 -14.24 -80.32
CA SER A 215 -12.64 -13.11 -79.43
C SER A 215 -13.69 -13.25 -78.35
N THR A 216 -13.25 -13.64 -77.15
CA THR A 216 -14.07 -13.54 -75.94
C THR A 216 -14.29 -12.06 -75.69
N ALA A 217 -15.42 -11.57 -76.21
CA ALA A 217 -16.06 -10.29 -75.98
C ALA A 217 -15.15 -9.21 -75.37
N SER A 218 -14.69 -8.28 -76.23
CA SER A 218 -14.17 -6.95 -75.89
C SER A 218 -14.12 -6.72 -74.38
N LEU A 219 -12.99 -7.11 -73.76
CA LEU A 219 -12.71 -6.85 -72.35
C LEU A 219 -12.63 -5.34 -72.20
N SER A 220 -13.78 -4.68 -72.06
CA SER A 220 -13.83 -3.33 -71.54
C SER A 220 -13.35 -3.45 -70.11
N ILE A 221 -12.04 -3.32 -69.93
CA ILE A 221 -11.43 -3.18 -68.62
C ILE A 221 -11.96 -1.86 -68.10
N THR A 222 -13.14 -1.90 -67.48
CA THR A 222 -13.48 -0.91 -66.49
C THR A 222 -12.46 -1.18 -65.38
N VAL A 223 -11.29 -0.54 -65.48
CA VAL A 223 -10.36 -0.27 -64.36
C VAL A 223 -11.10 0.70 -63.42
N GLY A 224 -12.32 0.34 -63.05
CA GLY A 224 -13.19 1.12 -62.20
C GLY A 224 -12.79 0.76 -60.80
N SER A 225 -12.09 1.67 -60.13
CA SER A 225 -12.42 1.98 -58.74
C SER A 225 -12.23 0.87 -57.68
N TYR A 226 -11.57 -0.27 -57.95
CA TYR A 226 -11.52 -1.40 -57.01
C TYR A 226 -10.37 -1.40 -55.99
N LEU A 227 -9.52 -0.36 -55.94
CA LEU A 227 -8.38 -0.31 -55.01
C LEU A 227 -8.38 0.95 -54.12
N SER A 228 -9.55 1.54 -53.86
CA SER A 228 -9.63 2.57 -52.83
C SER A 228 -9.68 1.91 -51.45
N PHE A 229 -8.58 1.98 -50.71
CA PHE A 229 -8.54 1.55 -49.31
C PHE A 229 -9.26 2.55 -48.38
N ASP A 230 -9.75 3.67 -48.90
CA ASP A 230 -10.49 4.70 -48.14
C ASP A 230 -11.59 4.09 -47.27
N ASP A 231 -12.36 3.13 -47.81
CA ASP A 231 -13.49 2.55 -47.08
C ASP A 231 -13.01 1.63 -45.95
N VAL A 232 -11.87 0.95 -46.15
CA VAL A 232 -11.21 0.16 -45.10
C VAL A 232 -10.64 1.08 -44.03
N GLU A 233 -9.96 2.15 -44.43
CA GLU A 233 -9.37 3.13 -43.51
C GLU A 233 -10.44 3.84 -42.68
N LYS A 234 -11.55 4.28 -43.32
CA LYS A 234 -12.72 4.84 -42.63
C LYS A 234 -13.35 3.85 -41.67
N SER A 235 -13.48 2.59 -42.07
CA SER A 235 -14.05 1.54 -41.22
C SER A 235 -13.17 1.23 -40.00
N VAL A 236 -11.85 1.16 -40.19
CA VAL A 236 -10.88 0.94 -39.10
C VAL A 236 -10.84 2.15 -38.16
N SER A 237 -10.88 3.37 -38.70
CA SER A 237 -10.93 4.61 -37.91
C SER A 237 -12.20 4.68 -37.05
N HIS A 238 -13.36 4.35 -37.64
CA HIS A 238 -14.64 4.28 -36.91
C HIS A 238 -14.65 3.22 -35.81
N LEU A 239 -14.03 2.06 -36.06
CA LEU A 239 -13.85 1.02 -35.04
C LEU A 239 -12.96 1.52 -33.90
N ASN A 240 -11.87 2.22 -34.22
CA ASN A 240 -10.96 2.77 -33.22
C ASN A 240 -11.68 3.81 -32.33
N GLU A 241 -12.43 4.73 -32.93
CA GLU A 241 -13.21 5.72 -32.19
C GLU A 241 -14.22 5.08 -31.24
N LYS A 242 -14.94 4.04 -31.70
CA LYS A 242 -15.86 3.28 -30.84
C LYS A 242 -15.16 2.59 -29.67
N LEU A 243 -14.00 1.98 -29.91
CA LEU A 243 -13.21 1.33 -28.86
C LEU A 243 -12.70 2.34 -27.84
N GLU A 244 -12.19 3.49 -28.30
CA GLU A 244 -11.73 4.55 -27.41
C GLU A 244 -12.85 5.12 -26.54
N ASN A 245 -14.02 5.38 -27.13
CA ASN A 245 -15.18 5.87 -26.40
C ASN A 245 -15.66 4.85 -25.37
N PHE A 246 -15.78 3.57 -25.75
CA PHE A 246 -16.14 2.49 -24.84
C PHE A 246 -15.14 2.38 -23.67
N CYS A 247 -13.84 2.38 -23.96
CA CYS A 247 -12.79 2.30 -22.94
C CYS A 247 -12.86 3.49 -21.98
N ARG A 248 -13.11 4.70 -22.49
CA ARG A 248 -13.24 5.92 -21.68
C ARG A 248 -14.40 5.82 -20.70
N GLU A 249 -15.60 5.48 -21.19
CA GLU A 249 -16.81 5.34 -20.38
C GLU A 249 -16.68 4.26 -19.32
N GLU A 250 -16.15 3.09 -19.67
CA GLU A 250 -15.97 2.00 -18.71
C GLU A 250 -14.87 2.31 -17.68
N THR A 251 -13.82 3.02 -18.07
CA THR A 251 -12.76 3.47 -17.14
C THR A 251 -13.33 4.40 -16.08
N GLU A 252 -14.18 5.36 -16.47
CA GLU A 252 -14.86 6.25 -15.52
C GLU A 252 -15.75 5.46 -14.55
N LYS A 253 -16.54 4.51 -15.03
CA LYS A 253 -17.38 3.63 -14.18
C LYS A 253 -16.55 2.79 -13.21
N ILE A 254 -15.41 2.25 -13.65
CA ILE A 254 -14.50 1.47 -12.81
C ILE A 254 -13.88 2.36 -11.73
N TYR A 255 -13.47 3.58 -12.10
CA TYR A 255 -12.89 4.55 -11.17
C TYR A 255 -13.90 4.96 -10.09
N GLU A 256 -15.13 5.30 -10.47
CA GLU A 256 -16.20 5.65 -9.53
C GLU A 256 -16.51 4.51 -8.55
N ARG A 257 -16.66 3.27 -9.06
CA ARG A 257 -16.87 2.09 -8.21
C ARG A 257 -15.68 1.80 -7.30
N GLY A 258 -14.47 2.00 -7.79
CA GLY A 258 -13.22 1.81 -7.05
C GLY A 258 -13.04 2.81 -5.91
N ILE A 259 -13.33 4.10 -6.14
CA ILE A 259 -13.31 5.13 -5.10
C ILE A 259 -14.33 4.82 -4.01
N VAL A 260 -15.57 4.50 -4.41
CA VAL A 260 -16.65 4.20 -3.46
C VAL A 260 -16.26 3.01 -2.58
N SER A 261 -15.72 1.94 -3.16
CA SER A 261 -15.25 0.77 -2.41
C SER A 261 -14.07 1.09 -1.46
N PHE A 262 -13.14 1.96 -1.86
CA PHE A 262 -11.99 2.36 -1.05
C PHE A 262 -12.39 3.24 0.15
N ILE A 263 -13.31 4.19 -0.06
CA ILE A 263 -13.84 5.06 1.01
C ILE A 263 -14.58 4.22 2.06
N TYR A 264 -15.48 3.33 1.65
CA TYR A 264 -16.20 2.44 2.58
C TYR A 264 -15.27 1.50 3.35
N SER A 265 -14.16 1.07 2.75
CA SER A 265 -13.19 0.20 3.42
C SER A 265 -12.38 0.92 4.50
N LEU A 266 -12.07 2.21 4.31
CA LEU A 266 -11.35 3.02 5.30
C LEU A 266 -12.23 3.40 6.49
N GLU A 267 -13.50 3.76 6.24
CA GLU A 267 -14.47 4.12 7.28
C GLU A 267 -14.80 2.97 8.25
N PHE A 268 -14.61 1.72 7.84
CA PHE A 268 -14.80 0.55 8.71
C PHE A 268 -13.54 0.10 9.47
N THR A 269 -12.38 0.70 9.19
CA THR A 269 -11.11 0.34 9.83
C THR A 269 -10.59 1.36 10.85
N LEU A 270 -11.23 2.53 10.97
CA LEU A 270 -10.94 3.58 11.95
C LEU A 270 -12.04 3.67 13.01
#